data_AF-A0ABD5Z118-F1
#
_entry.id   AF-A0ABD5Z118-F1
#
_cell.length_a   1.000
_cell.length_b   1.000
_cell.length_c   1.000
_cell.angle_alpha   90.00
_cell.angle_beta   90.00
_cell.angle_gamma   90.00
#
_symmetry.space_group_name_H-M   'P 1'
#
loop_
_entity.id
_entity.type
_entity.pdbx_description
1 polymer ?
#
loop_
_entity_poly.entity_id
_entity_poly.type
_entity_poly.pdbx_seq_one_letter_code
_entity_poly.pdbx_strand_id
1 'polypeptide(L)'
;MSDDNGAAADESVDLDPEAFVDYCRTQAGLLVGRAEELGTEVDALIDELETLSTDVAERLERHQAELDASEEAAVEEETVEAAIRETEDLQADMETKRATLTEKQERLSDVRDLASAYTDLADDLESEDVDGREAMRRVVFFEAKRDAPAYFEDRQTVYEAATGDEEEAGATESDAIEVVEPDELG
;
A
#
# COMPACT_ATOMS: atom_id res chain seq x y z
N MET A 1 -2.18 -2.66 62.57
CA MET A 1 -0.93 -3.19 62.01
C MET A 1 -1.34 -4.46 61.29
N SER A 2 -2.12 -4.42 60.20
CA SER A 2 -2.06 -3.56 59.02
C SER A 2 -0.71 -3.65 58.34
N ASP A 3 -0.55 -4.72 57.57
CA ASP A 3 0.34 -4.89 56.41
C ASP A 3 -0.38 -6.00 55.61
N ASP A 4 -1.41 -5.73 54.81
CA ASP A 4 -1.39 -5.00 53.54
C ASP A 4 -0.05 -5.07 52.84
N ASN A 5 0.21 -6.22 52.21
CA ASN A 5 1.11 -6.30 51.08
C ASN A 5 0.41 -7.12 50.00
N GLY A 6 -0.65 -6.50 49.44
CA GLY A 6 -1.15 -6.84 48.13
C GLY A 6 -0.04 -6.59 47.13
N ALA A 7 0.80 -7.60 46.94
CA ALA A 7 1.60 -7.72 45.74
C ALA A 7 0.59 -7.86 44.60
N ALA A 8 0.24 -6.73 43.98
CA ALA A 8 -0.11 -6.75 42.58
C ALA A 8 1.08 -7.42 41.90
N ALA A 9 0.91 -8.70 41.56
CA ALA A 9 1.73 -9.27 40.51
C ALA A 9 1.58 -8.30 39.36
N ASP A 10 2.68 -7.63 39.01
CA ASP A 10 2.86 -7.09 37.68
C ASP A 10 2.53 -8.26 36.76
N GLU A 11 1.31 -8.28 36.22
CA GLU A 11 0.89 -9.25 35.21
C GLU A 11 1.66 -8.89 33.94
N SER A 12 2.99 -9.02 33.99
CA SER A 12 3.82 -9.04 32.82
C SER A 12 3.37 -10.27 32.07
N VAL A 13 2.48 -10.06 31.10
CA VAL A 13 2.04 -11.10 30.17
C VAL A 13 3.31 -11.75 29.64
N ASP A 14 3.51 -13.02 29.97
CA ASP A 14 4.60 -13.82 29.43
C ASP A 14 4.33 -13.95 27.93
N LEU A 15 5.07 -13.15 27.16
CA LEU A 15 4.99 -13.15 25.70
C LEU A 15 5.77 -14.35 25.17
N ASP A 16 5.12 -15.12 24.30
CA ASP A 16 5.73 -16.27 23.64
C ASP A 16 6.55 -15.80 22.42
N PRO A 17 7.89 -15.97 22.40
CA PRO A 17 8.70 -15.60 21.25
C PRO A 17 8.36 -16.40 19.99
N GLU A 18 7.92 -17.66 20.12
CA GLU A 18 7.53 -18.49 18.98
C GLU A 18 6.32 -17.90 18.23
N ALA A 19 5.40 -17.25 18.96
CA ALA A 19 4.26 -16.56 18.36
C ALA A 19 4.66 -15.40 17.43
N PHE A 20 5.78 -14.72 17.70
CA PHE A 20 6.28 -13.65 16.82
C PHE A 20 6.96 -14.21 15.57
N VAL A 21 7.62 -15.37 15.66
CA VAL A 21 8.15 -16.08 14.49
C VAL A 21 6.99 -16.48 13.57
N ASP A 22 5.94 -17.09 14.14
CA ASP A 22 4.75 -17.49 13.39
C ASP A 22 4.00 -16.30 12.79
N TYR A 23 3.94 -15.18 13.51
CA TYR A 23 3.42 -13.92 12.99
C TYR A 23 4.21 -13.45 11.77
N CYS A 24 5.53 -13.34 11.85
CA CYS A 24 6.38 -12.91 10.74
C CYS A 24 6.22 -13.82 9.51
N ARG A 25 6.20 -15.14 9.71
CA ARG A 25 5.96 -16.13 8.64
C ARG A 25 4.58 -15.95 8.01
N THR A 26 3.55 -15.68 8.81
CA THR A 26 2.20 -15.41 8.33
C THR A 26 2.16 -14.14 7.49
N GLN A 27 2.76 -13.05 7.95
CA GLN A 27 2.82 -11.78 7.20
C GLN A 27 3.57 -11.96 5.87
N ALA A 28 4.72 -12.64 5.88
CA ALA A 28 5.46 -12.96 4.66
C ALA A 28 4.58 -13.74 3.66
N GLY A 29 3.86 -14.77 4.12
CA GLY A 29 2.96 -15.56 3.27
C GLY A 29 1.82 -14.73 2.65
N LEU A 30 1.23 -13.80 3.41
CA LEU A 30 0.20 -12.90 2.90
C LEU A 30 0.74 -11.95 1.83
N LEU A 31 1.92 -11.37 2.06
CA LEU A 31 2.58 -10.48 1.11
C LEU A 31 2.99 -11.22 -0.17
N VAL A 32 3.44 -12.47 -0.07
CA VAL A 32 3.69 -13.31 -1.25
C VAL A 32 2.41 -13.48 -2.07
N GLY A 33 1.29 -13.81 -1.45
CA GLY A 33 0.01 -13.92 -2.16
C GLY A 33 -0.39 -12.60 -2.84
N ARG A 34 -0.19 -11.46 -2.17
CA ARG A 34 -0.43 -10.14 -2.78
C ARG A 34 0.52 -9.83 -3.93
N ALA A 35 1.79 -10.24 -3.84
CA ALA A 35 2.75 -10.10 -4.92
C ALA A 35 2.39 -10.96 -6.14
N GLU A 36 1.80 -12.14 -5.94
CA GLU A 36 1.30 -12.98 -7.04
C GLU A 36 0.12 -12.32 -7.76
N GLU A 37 -0.81 -11.73 -7.01
CA GLU A 37 -1.93 -10.95 -7.56
C GLU A 37 -1.44 -9.74 -8.35
N LEU A 38 -0.60 -8.89 -7.74
CA LEU A 38 0.00 -7.73 -8.41
C LEU A 38 0.83 -8.13 -9.64
N GLY A 39 1.54 -9.27 -9.58
CA GLY A 39 2.25 -9.82 -10.72
C GLY A 39 1.31 -10.14 -11.89
N THR A 40 0.18 -10.76 -11.61
CA THR A 40 -0.85 -11.05 -12.62
C THR A 40 -1.43 -9.77 -13.24
N GLU A 41 -1.67 -8.74 -12.42
CA GLU A 41 -2.14 -7.44 -12.91
C GLU A 41 -1.09 -6.72 -13.78
N VAL A 42 0.19 -6.80 -13.41
CA VAL A 42 1.31 -6.25 -14.18
C VAL A 42 1.42 -6.95 -15.55
N ASP A 43 1.35 -8.28 -15.58
CA ASP A 43 1.40 -9.05 -16.82
C ASP A 43 0.22 -8.70 -17.73
N ALA A 44 -0.99 -8.59 -17.17
CA ALA A 44 -2.18 -8.20 -17.94
C ALA A 44 -2.05 -6.78 -18.54
N LEU A 45 -1.44 -5.84 -17.83
CA LEU A 45 -1.17 -4.49 -18.36
C LEU A 45 -0.13 -4.49 -19.47
N ILE A 46 0.87 -5.37 -19.40
CA ILE A 46 1.87 -5.53 -20.46
C ILE A 46 1.19 -6.05 -21.73
N ASP A 47 0.39 -7.11 -21.62
CA ASP A 47 -0.36 -7.69 -22.74
C ASP A 47 -1.32 -6.66 -23.39
N GLU A 48 -1.98 -5.84 -22.57
CA GLU A 48 -2.86 -4.78 -23.06
C GLU A 48 -2.08 -3.67 -23.80
N LEU A 49 -0.92 -3.27 -23.29
CA LEU A 49 -0.05 -2.29 -23.96
C LEU A 49 0.48 -2.81 -25.30
N GLU A 50 0.83 -4.09 -25.39
CA GLU A 50 1.24 -4.73 -26.64
C GLU A 50 0.09 -4.74 -27.67
N THR A 51 -1.12 -5.04 -27.20
CA THR A 51 -2.34 -4.97 -28.02
C THR A 51 -2.58 -3.56 -28.53
N LEU A 52 -2.56 -2.55 -27.66
CA LEU A 52 -2.72 -1.15 -28.04
C LEU A 52 -1.63 -0.69 -29.01
N SER A 53 -0.39 -1.13 -28.82
CA SER A 53 0.70 -0.81 -29.75
C SER A 53 0.44 -1.37 -31.15
N THR A 54 -0.16 -2.56 -31.24
CA THR A 54 -0.55 -3.16 -32.51
C THR A 54 -1.71 -2.37 -33.13
N ASP A 55 -2.71 -2.00 -32.34
CA ASP A 55 -3.87 -1.22 -32.80
C ASP A 55 -3.45 0.16 -33.35
N VAL A 56 -2.50 0.85 -32.70
CA VAL A 56 -1.92 2.10 -33.22
C VAL A 56 -1.27 1.86 -34.58
N ALA A 57 -0.44 0.81 -34.69
CA ALA A 57 0.28 0.52 -35.92
C ALA A 57 -0.67 0.20 -37.09
N GLU A 58 -1.69 -0.64 -36.85
CA GLU A 58 -2.71 -0.98 -37.84
C GLU A 58 -3.55 0.24 -38.25
N ARG A 59 -3.86 1.15 -37.32
CA ARG A 59 -4.53 2.42 -37.63
C ARG A 59 -3.68 3.33 -38.49
N LEU A 60 -2.41 3.50 -38.15
CA LEU A 60 -1.48 4.31 -38.94
C LEU A 60 -1.31 3.74 -40.35
N GLU A 61 -1.21 2.41 -40.50
CA GLU A 61 -1.15 1.75 -41.82
C GLU A 61 -2.43 2.00 -42.63
N ARG A 62 -3.60 1.88 -41.99
CA ARG A 62 -4.90 2.16 -42.65
C ARG A 62 -5.01 3.61 -43.10
N HIS A 63 -4.63 4.56 -42.24
CA HIS A 63 -4.63 5.99 -42.60
C HIS A 63 -3.66 6.29 -43.73
N GLN A 64 -2.47 5.68 -43.74
CA GLN A 64 -1.53 5.84 -44.84
C GLN A 64 -2.13 5.30 -46.16
N ALA A 65 -2.76 4.12 -46.14
CA ALA A 65 -3.41 3.55 -47.32
C ALA A 65 -4.58 4.41 -47.83
N GLU A 66 -5.36 5.00 -46.92
CA GLU A 66 -6.45 5.93 -47.26
C GLU A 66 -5.91 7.23 -47.89
N LEU A 67 -4.81 7.79 -47.37
CA LEU A 67 -4.15 8.96 -47.94
C LEU A 67 -3.55 8.68 -49.33
N ASP A 68 -2.92 7.53 -49.51
CA ASP A 68 -2.37 7.12 -50.82
C ASP A 68 -3.49 6.92 -51.87
N ALA A 69 -4.66 6.41 -51.47
CA ALA A 69 -5.84 6.29 -52.34
C ALA A 69 -6.56 7.63 -52.57
N SER A 70 -6.47 8.54 -51.59
CA SER A 70 -7.01 9.91 -51.59
C SER A 70 -6.26 10.86 -52.53
N GLU A 71 -4.98 10.64 -52.83
CA GLU A 71 -4.29 11.46 -53.85
C GLU A 71 -5.00 11.37 -55.23
N GLU A 72 -5.82 10.34 -55.47
CA GLU A 72 -6.71 10.21 -56.63
C GLU A 72 -8.16 10.75 -56.41
N ALA A 73 -8.59 11.04 -55.17
CA ALA A 73 -9.94 11.51 -54.85
C ALA A 73 -9.98 12.43 -53.61
N ALA A 74 -10.65 13.59 -53.70
CA ALA A 74 -10.73 14.56 -52.60
C ALA A 74 -11.36 13.95 -51.33
N VAL A 75 -10.53 13.62 -50.34
CA VAL A 75 -10.98 13.22 -48.98
C VAL A 75 -11.41 14.45 -48.20
N GLU A 76 -12.49 14.31 -47.43
CA GLU A 76 -13.02 15.40 -46.62
C GLU A 76 -12.11 15.66 -45.41
N GLU A 77 -11.88 16.94 -45.10
CA GLU A 77 -11.05 17.38 -43.97
C GLU A 77 -11.56 16.81 -42.63
N GLU A 78 -12.89 16.68 -42.48
CA GLU A 78 -13.53 16.10 -41.29
C GLU A 78 -13.12 14.64 -41.04
N THR A 79 -12.93 13.85 -42.09
CA THR A 79 -12.47 12.45 -41.96
C THR A 79 -11.02 12.35 -41.47
N VAL A 80 -10.15 13.27 -41.91
CA VAL A 80 -8.74 13.31 -41.47
C VAL A 80 -8.65 13.77 -40.01
N GLU A 81 -9.43 14.77 -39.62
CA GLU A 81 -9.48 15.23 -38.22
C GLU A 81 -10.03 14.15 -37.27
N ALA A 82 -11.04 13.37 -37.69
CA ALA A 82 -11.57 12.27 -36.89
C ALA A 82 -10.52 11.17 -36.67
N ALA A 83 -9.78 10.80 -37.71
CA ALA A 83 -8.66 9.85 -37.67
C ALA A 83 -7.53 10.26 -36.72
N ILE A 84 -7.13 11.53 -36.79
CA ILE A 84 -6.11 12.10 -35.90
C ILE A 84 -6.57 12.01 -34.45
N ARG A 85 -7.80 12.46 -34.16
CA ARG A 85 -8.35 12.44 -32.79
C ARG A 85 -8.41 11.03 -32.20
N GLU A 86 -8.84 10.05 -33.00
CA GLU A 86 -8.89 8.65 -32.56
C GLU A 86 -7.49 8.09 -32.24
N THR A 87 -6.48 8.48 -33.02
CA THR A 87 -5.09 8.11 -32.77
C THR A 87 -4.54 8.78 -31.50
N GLU A 88 -4.85 10.07 -31.28
CA GLU A 88 -4.48 10.81 -30.07
C GLU A 88 -5.10 10.21 -28.81
N ASP A 89 -6.38 9.83 -28.86
CA ASP A 89 -7.08 9.18 -27.75
C ASP A 89 -6.40 7.85 -27.37
N LEU A 90 -5.98 7.06 -28.36
CA LEU A 90 -5.32 5.77 -28.13
C LEU A 90 -3.89 5.94 -27.58
N GLN A 91 -3.20 7.00 -27.98
CA GLN A 91 -1.91 7.37 -27.41
C GLN A 91 -2.03 7.82 -25.94
N ALA A 92 -3.07 8.59 -25.61
CA ALA A 92 -3.34 9.03 -24.25
C ALA A 92 -3.69 7.85 -23.33
N ASP A 93 -4.48 6.89 -23.82
CA ASP A 93 -4.78 5.65 -23.08
C ASP A 93 -3.51 4.83 -22.83
N MET A 94 -2.66 4.68 -23.84
CA MET A 94 -1.37 3.99 -23.72
C MET A 94 -0.43 4.67 -22.71
N GLU A 95 -0.36 6.00 -22.66
CA GLU A 95 0.43 6.72 -21.67
C GLU A 95 -0.12 6.50 -20.24
N THR A 96 -1.44 6.56 -20.08
CA THR A 96 -2.11 6.31 -18.79
C THR A 96 -1.82 4.89 -18.27
N LYS A 97 -1.90 3.89 -19.16
CA LYS A 97 -1.59 2.49 -18.81
C LYS A 97 -0.12 2.28 -18.48
N ARG A 98 0.81 2.94 -19.18
CA ARG A 98 2.25 2.90 -18.85
C ARG A 98 2.56 3.49 -17.48
N ALA A 99 1.89 4.58 -17.12
CA ALA A 99 2.03 5.16 -15.78
C ALA A 99 1.54 4.17 -14.71
N THR A 100 0.36 3.59 -14.92
CA THR A 100 -0.22 2.56 -14.03
C THR A 100 0.68 1.33 -13.91
N LEU A 101 1.25 0.86 -15.03
CA LEU A 101 2.20 -0.25 -15.05
C LEU A 101 3.43 0.04 -14.18
N THR A 102 4.00 1.24 -14.31
CA THR A 102 5.19 1.66 -13.55
C THR A 102 4.90 1.68 -12.05
N GLU A 103 3.80 2.29 -11.65
CA GLU A 103 3.35 2.32 -10.25
C GLU A 103 3.16 0.91 -9.68
N LYS A 104 2.48 0.03 -10.43
CA LYS A 104 2.26 -1.36 -9.99
C LYS A 104 3.55 -2.18 -9.93
N GLN A 105 4.51 -1.93 -10.82
CA GLN A 105 5.82 -2.58 -10.78
C GLN A 105 6.63 -2.16 -9.55
N GLU A 106 6.63 -0.86 -9.21
CA GLU A 106 7.24 -0.35 -7.99
C GLU A 106 6.59 -0.99 -6.77
N ARG A 107 5.25 -0.96 -6.70
CA ARG A 107 4.49 -1.57 -5.60
C ARG A 107 4.75 -3.07 -5.47
N LEU A 108 4.85 -3.79 -6.58
CA LEU A 108 5.17 -5.22 -6.59
C LEU A 108 6.58 -5.49 -6.04
N SER A 109 7.55 -4.64 -6.37
CA SER A 109 8.91 -4.74 -5.82
C SER A 109 8.88 -4.55 -4.31
N ASP A 110 8.23 -3.50 -3.83
CA ASP A 110 8.15 -3.18 -2.40
C ASP A 110 7.48 -4.29 -1.59
N VAL A 111 6.39 -4.87 -2.11
CA VAL A 111 5.69 -6.00 -1.46
C VAL A 111 6.60 -7.23 -1.37
N ARG A 112 7.36 -7.54 -2.42
CA ARG A 112 8.32 -8.67 -2.43
C ARG A 112 9.46 -8.44 -1.44
N ASP A 113 10.00 -7.23 -1.41
CA ASP A 113 11.06 -6.86 -0.49
C ASP A 113 10.60 -6.93 0.97
N LEU A 114 9.37 -6.47 1.25
CA LEU A 114 8.78 -6.58 2.59
C LEU A 114 8.54 -8.04 2.98
N ALA A 115 8.04 -8.88 2.07
CA ALA A 115 7.84 -10.30 2.32
C ALA A 115 9.14 -11.03 2.67
N SER A 116 10.20 -10.75 1.90
CA SER A 116 11.55 -11.28 2.18
C SER A 116 12.02 -10.80 3.54
N ALA A 117 11.85 -9.52 3.85
CA ALA A 117 12.31 -8.95 5.11
C ALA A 117 11.59 -9.52 6.34
N TYR A 118 10.30 -9.87 6.24
CA TYR A 118 9.59 -10.60 7.29
C TYR A 118 10.11 -12.04 7.45
N THR A 119 10.46 -12.70 6.34
CA THR A 119 11.04 -14.05 6.36
C THR A 119 12.40 -14.02 7.09
N ASP A 120 13.27 -13.07 6.71
CA ASP A 120 14.57 -12.88 7.36
C ASP A 120 14.42 -12.58 8.85
N LEU A 121 13.46 -11.72 9.23
CA LEU A 121 13.19 -11.42 10.63
C LEU A 121 12.71 -12.65 11.41
N ALA A 122 11.87 -13.50 10.80
CA ALA A 122 11.41 -14.73 11.44
C ALA A 122 12.60 -15.67 11.72
N ASP A 123 13.52 -15.80 10.77
CA ASP A 123 14.72 -16.63 10.90
C ASP A 123 15.68 -16.08 11.97
N ASP A 124 15.87 -14.76 12.01
CA ASP A 124 16.67 -14.09 13.05
C ASP A 124 16.09 -14.37 14.45
N LEU A 125 14.77 -14.17 14.63
CA LEU A 125 14.08 -14.41 15.89
C LEU A 125 14.15 -15.88 16.34
N GLU A 126 14.01 -16.83 15.42
CA GLU A 126 14.10 -18.27 15.70
C GLU A 126 15.54 -18.68 16.11
N SER A 127 16.55 -18.02 15.55
CA SER A 127 17.96 -18.37 15.76
C SER A 127 18.59 -17.77 17.03
N GLU A 128 18.10 -16.62 17.50
CA GLU A 128 18.76 -15.82 18.55
C GLU A 128 18.31 -16.14 20.00
N ASP A 129 17.39 -17.08 20.22
CA ASP A 129 16.85 -17.45 21.56
C ASP A 129 16.48 -16.21 22.41
N VAL A 130 15.73 -15.29 21.78
CA VAL A 130 15.28 -14.04 22.41
C VAL A 130 14.00 -14.25 23.22
N ASP A 131 13.82 -13.49 24.29
CA ASP A 131 12.54 -13.47 25.01
C ASP A 131 11.43 -12.77 24.21
N GLY A 132 10.17 -13.04 24.56
CA GLY A 132 9.02 -12.51 23.81
C GLY A 132 8.90 -10.98 23.85
N ARG A 133 9.45 -10.30 24.87
CA ARG A 133 9.42 -8.83 24.93
C ARG A 133 10.41 -8.22 23.95
N GLU A 134 11.60 -8.81 23.84
CA GLU A 134 12.58 -8.43 22.83
C GLU A 134 12.10 -8.77 21.43
N ALA A 135 11.48 -9.95 21.23
CA ALA A 135 10.85 -10.32 19.96
C ALA A 135 9.80 -9.29 19.51
N MET A 136 8.87 -8.93 20.41
CA MET A 136 7.87 -7.88 20.16
C MET A 136 8.52 -6.55 19.77
N ARG A 137 9.51 -6.09 20.53
CA ARG A 137 10.21 -4.82 20.26
C ARG A 137 10.84 -4.82 18.86
N ARG A 138 11.47 -5.92 18.48
CA ARG A 138 12.11 -6.07 17.16
C ARG A 138 11.07 -6.02 16.03
N VAL A 139 9.92 -6.68 16.18
CA VAL A 139 8.82 -6.62 15.21
C VAL A 139 8.28 -5.20 15.09
N VAL A 140 7.94 -4.54 16.21
CA VAL A 140 7.45 -3.15 16.22
C VAL A 140 8.45 -2.21 15.51
N PHE A 141 9.74 -2.32 15.83
CA PHE A 141 10.77 -1.50 15.20
C PHE A 141 10.93 -1.80 13.71
N PHE A 142 10.87 -3.09 13.33
CA PHE A 142 10.94 -3.52 11.94
C PHE A 142 9.79 -2.91 11.12
N GLU A 143 8.57 -3.00 11.63
CA GLU A 143 7.35 -2.54 10.97
C GLU A 143 7.33 -1.02 10.83
N ALA A 144 7.67 -0.31 11.91
CA ALA A 144 7.81 1.15 11.90
C ALA A 144 8.84 1.62 10.86
N LYS A 145 9.99 0.95 10.79
CA LYS A 145 11.08 1.31 9.87
C LYS A 145 10.72 1.11 8.40
N ARG A 146 9.84 0.15 8.11
CA ARG A 146 9.45 -0.23 6.74
C ARG A 146 8.08 0.28 6.34
N ASP A 147 7.41 1.02 7.21
CA ASP A 147 6.04 1.45 7.01
C ASP A 147 5.12 0.27 6.64
N ALA A 148 5.29 -0.86 7.35
CA ALA A 148 4.54 -2.08 7.09
C ALA A 148 3.00 -1.90 7.09
N PRO A 149 2.40 -1.05 7.94
CA PRO A 149 0.96 -0.77 7.91
C PRO A 149 0.42 -0.39 6.52
N ALA A 150 1.21 0.35 5.72
CA ALA A 150 0.81 0.78 4.38
C ALA A 150 0.60 -0.39 3.39
N TYR A 151 0.94 -1.63 3.78
CA TYR A 151 0.81 -2.84 2.96
C TYR A 151 -0.29 -3.79 3.45
N PHE A 152 -0.95 -3.47 4.57
CA PHE A 152 -1.99 -4.29 5.19
C PHE A 152 -3.27 -3.48 5.45
N GLU A 153 -4.10 -3.30 4.41
CA GLU A 153 -5.31 -2.46 4.51
C GLU A 153 -6.41 -3.06 5.39
N ASP A 154 -6.51 -4.40 5.43
CA ASP A 154 -7.58 -5.12 6.13
C ASP A 154 -7.15 -5.66 7.50
N ARG A 155 -5.94 -5.36 7.97
CA ARG A 155 -5.37 -5.97 9.17
C ARG A 155 -4.49 -5.00 9.93
N GLN A 156 -4.70 -4.96 11.23
CA GLN A 156 -3.83 -4.26 12.15
C GLN A 156 -2.49 -5.01 12.30
N THR A 157 -1.39 -4.28 12.18
CA THR A 157 -0.02 -4.74 12.45
C THR A 157 0.33 -4.69 13.94
N VAL A 158 1.43 -5.32 14.36
CA VAL A 158 1.89 -5.26 15.75
C VAL A 158 2.34 -3.84 16.12
N TYR A 159 2.95 -3.11 15.18
CA TYR A 159 3.29 -1.69 15.35
C TYR A 159 2.06 -0.82 15.61
N GLU A 160 1.00 -0.99 14.82
CA GLU A 160 -0.25 -0.25 15.04
C GLU A 160 -0.93 -0.65 16.34
N ALA A 161 -0.91 -1.94 16.71
CA ALA A 161 -1.44 -2.38 17.99
C ALA A 161 -0.65 -1.80 19.18
N ALA A 162 0.66 -1.62 19.03
CA ALA A 162 1.53 -1.06 20.07
C ALA A 162 1.47 0.47 20.20
N THR A 163 1.00 1.17 19.17
CA THR A 163 0.93 2.65 19.13
C THR A 163 -0.50 3.21 19.09
N GLY A 164 -1.49 2.37 18.80
CA GLY A 164 -2.90 2.73 18.62
C GLY A 164 -3.68 3.12 19.88
N ASP A 165 -3.07 3.05 21.08
CA ASP A 165 -3.70 3.50 22.33
C ASP A 165 -3.72 5.04 22.48
N GLU A 166 -3.08 5.81 21.59
CA GLU A 166 -2.97 7.28 21.71
C GLU A 166 -4.09 8.07 21.00
N GLU A 167 -4.93 7.46 20.16
CA GLU A 167 -6.00 8.16 19.41
C GLU A 167 -7.41 8.09 20.07
N GLU A 168 -7.62 7.24 21.08
CA GLU A 168 -8.88 7.12 21.86
C GLU A 168 -8.78 7.81 23.25
N ALA A 169 -8.06 8.93 23.35
CA ALA A 169 -8.06 9.80 24.54
C ALA A 169 -8.30 11.28 24.20
N GLY A 170 -8.97 11.54 23.07
CA GLY A 170 -9.13 12.86 22.48
C GLY A 170 -10.55 13.42 22.46
N ALA A 171 -11.49 12.97 23.31
CA ALA A 171 -12.81 13.60 23.41
C ALA A 171 -13.57 13.24 24.69
N THR A 172 -13.26 13.85 25.83
CA THR A 172 -14.25 14.20 26.88
C THR A 172 -13.59 14.96 28.04
N GLU A 173 -13.33 16.25 27.87
CA GLU A 173 -13.53 17.25 28.93
C GLU A 173 -13.43 18.66 28.32
N SER A 174 -14.52 19.12 27.69
CA SER A 174 -14.84 20.54 27.80
C SER A 174 -15.44 20.72 29.19
N ASP A 175 -14.58 20.75 30.22
CA ASP A 175 -14.98 21.21 31.53
C ASP A 175 -15.22 22.72 31.42
N ALA A 176 -16.47 23.07 31.69
CA ALA A 176 -16.97 24.42 31.64
C ALA A 176 -16.32 25.25 32.75
N ILE A 177 -15.36 26.10 32.38
CA ILE A 177 -14.99 27.22 33.24
C ILE A 177 -15.97 28.36 32.98
N GLU A 178 -17.11 28.31 33.69
CA GLU A 178 -17.96 29.47 33.96
C GLU A 178 -17.15 30.45 34.83
N VAL A 179 -16.50 31.43 34.21
CA VAL A 179 -16.00 32.61 34.93
C VAL A 179 -17.08 33.67 34.86
N VAL A 180 -17.83 33.73 35.96
CA VAL A 180 -18.71 34.81 36.39
C VAL A 180 -18.05 36.18 36.15
N GLU A 181 -18.70 37.03 35.37
CA GLU A 181 -18.39 38.46 35.33
C GLU A 181 -18.90 39.11 36.62
N PRO A 182 -18.06 39.77 37.43
CA PRO A 182 -18.57 40.73 38.40
C PRO A 182 -18.80 42.07 37.70
N ASP A 183 -20.07 42.32 37.44
CA ASP A 183 -20.67 43.62 37.15
C ASP A 183 -20.27 44.69 38.19
N GLU A 184 -20.20 45.92 37.69
CA GLU A 184 -19.89 47.24 38.24
C GLU A 184 -19.92 47.47 39.77
N LEU A 185 -19.12 48.42 40.26
CA LEU A 185 -19.55 49.53 41.14
C LEU A 185 -18.38 50.47 41.50
N GLY A 186 -18.49 51.75 41.12
CA GLY A 186 -17.98 52.89 41.90
C GLY A 186 -16.77 53.66 41.38
#